data_AF-A0A414FN84-F1
#
_entry.id   AF-A0A414FN84-F1
#
_cell.length_a   1.000
_cell.length_b   1.000
_cell.length_c   1.000
_cell.angle_alpha   90.00
_cell.angle_beta   90.00
_cell.angle_gamma   90.00
#
_symmetry.space_group_name_H-M   'P 1'
#
loop_
_entity.id
_entity.type
_entity.pdbx_description
1 polymer ?
#
loop_
_entity_poly.entity_id
_entity_poly.type
_entity_poly.pdbx_seq_one_letter_code
_entity_poly.pdbx_strand_id
1 'polypeptide(L)'
;MRTETRTYTLYRITELSEEAKERAYNQWLCNGYFYGWTHENRQTLDTFCERFGIVCRNWRYDACNYSYDYRSRQEDCIDGLSGWRLVAYLMNNHWNDLYTPKFYWNGRKGRKSRIFVDTCCPLTGYYIDNYILGPIYDFLKSPSENVTFDSLMNECLDSFFRACRDDMESTQTLEHFTEESNANDWEYLSDGKLFN
;
A
#
# COMPACT_ATOMS: atom_id res chain seq x y z
N MET A 1 -52.26 -8.50 12.82
CA MET A 1 -50.93 -8.72 12.22
C MET A 1 -50.80 -10.22 12.01
N ARG A 2 -50.69 -10.68 10.75
CA ARG A 2 -50.57 -12.12 10.43
C ARG A 2 -49.08 -12.46 10.35
N THR A 3 -48.62 -13.44 11.11
CA THR A 3 -47.24 -13.91 11.06
C THR A 3 -47.18 -15.10 10.11
N GLU A 4 -46.42 -15.00 9.03
CA GLU A 4 -46.17 -16.11 8.09
C GLU A 4 -44.76 -16.66 8.33
N THR A 5 -44.65 -17.97 8.53
CA THR A 5 -43.36 -18.66 8.62
C THR A 5 -42.89 -19.03 7.21
N ARG A 6 -41.68 -18.60 6.84
CA ARG A 6 -41.02 -18.97 5.57
C ARG A 6 -39.77 -19.79 5.88
N THR A 7 -39.58 -20.88 5.16
CA THR A 7 -38.39 -21.74 5.24
C THR A 7 -37.47 -21.41 4.06
N TYR A 8 -36.18 -21.20 4.34
CA TYR A 8 -35.16 -20.93 3.34
C TYR A 8 -34.10 -22.03 3.35
N THR A 9 -33.61 -22.43 2.18
CA THR A 9 -32.40 -23.23 2.04
C THR A 9 -31.23 -22.29 1.84
N LEU A 10 -30.20 -22.43 2.66
CA LEU A 10 -29.01 -21.60 2.66
C LEU A 10 -27.84 -22.37 2.05
N TYR A 11 -26.96 -21.64 1.38
CA TYR A 11 -25.82 -22.18 0.65
C TYR A 11 -24.56 -21.40 1.01
N ARG A 12 -23.42 -22.07 1.02
CA ARG A 12 -22.10 -21.42 0.99
C ARG A 12 -21.80 -20.93 -0.42
N ILE A 13 -20.89 -19.96 -0.54
CA ILE A 13 -20.51 -19.41 -1.85
C ILE A 13 -20.04 -20.49 -2.85
N THR A 14 -19.36 -21.53 -2.36
CA THR A 14 -18.84 -22.64 -3.19
C THR A 14 -19.93 -23.58 -3.72
N GLU A 15 -21.12 -23.57 -3.11
CA GLU A 15 -22.26 -24.43 -3.46
C GLU A 15 -23.22 -23.77 -4.47
N LEU A 16 -23.06 -22.47 -4.72
CA LEU A 16 -23.87 -21.71 -5.66
C LEU A 16 -23.52 -22.04 -7.13
N SER A 17 -24.47 -21.79 -8.03
CA SER A 17 -24.18 -21.79 -9.48
C SER A 17 -23.25 -20.63 -9.83
N GLU A 18 -22.55 -20.71 -10.97
CA GLU A 18 -21.64 -19.64 -11.40
C GLU A 18 -22.35 -18.29 -11.57
N GLU A 19 -23.59 -18.28 -12.07
CA GLU A 19 -24.37 -17.05 -12.21
C GLU A 19 -24.75 -16.45 -10.84
N ALA A 20 -25.10 -17.31 -9.87
CA ALA A 20 -25.40 -16.88 -8.50
C ALA A 20 -24.15 -16.37 -7.78
N LYS A 21 -22.99 -17.00 -7.99
CA LYS A 21 -21.69 -16.52 -7.49
C LYS A 21 -21.33 -15.16 -8.05
N GLU A 22 -21.44 -14.99 -9.37
CA GLU A 22 -21.15 -13.72 -10.03
C GLU A 22 -22.06 -12.60 -9.52
N ARG A 23 -23.35 -12.88 -9.29
CA ARG A 23 -24.28 -11.93 -8.69
C ARG A 23 -23.92 -11.56 -7.25
N ALA A 24 -23.58 -12.54 -6.42
CA ALA A 24 -23.15 -12.32 -5.04
C ALA A 24 -21.89 -11.45 -5.00
N TYR A 25 -20.90 -11.79 -5.82
CA TYR A 25 -19.64 -11.07 -5.97
C TYR A 25 -19.84 -9.61 -6.41
N ASN A 26 -20.60 -9.37 -7.47
CA ASN A 26 -20.90 -8.01 -7.92
C ASN A 26 -21.65 -7.20 -6.85
N GLN A 27 -22.59 -7.82 -6.12
CA GLN A 27 -23.29 -7.16 -5.03
C GLN A 27 -22.35 -6.78 -3.89
N TRP A 28 -21.39 -7.65 -3.55
CA TRP A 28 -20.34 -7.39 -2.57
C TRP A 28 -19.42 -6.26 -3.01
N LEU A 29 -18.92 -6.26 -4.25
CA LEU A 29 -18.12 -5.16 -4.79
C LEU A 29 -18.83 -3.80 -4.69
N CYS A 30 -20.14 -3.76 -4.97
CA CYS A 30 -20.89 -2.51 -4.95
C CYS A 30 -21.24 -2.00 -3.53
N ASN A 31 -21.45 -2.90 -2.56
CA ASN A 31 -22.08 -2.52 -1.28
C ASN A 31 -21.38 -3.04 -0.01
N GLY A 32 -20.55 -4.07 -0.13
CA GLY A 32 -19.92 -4.77 0.99
C GLY A 32 -18.40 -4.65 1.04
N TYR A 33 -17.75 -4.35 -0.09
CA TYR A 33 -16.30 -4.22 -0.18
C TYR A 33 -15.79 -3.01 0.62
N PHE A 34 -14.75 -3.24 1.41
CA PHE A 34 -14.05 -2.21 2.17
C PHE A 34 -12.55 -2.41 2.07
N TYR A 35 -11.83 -1.38 1.61
CA TYR A 35 -10.38 -1.40 1.56
C TYR A 35 -9.79 -0.92 2.91
N GLY A 36 -9.25 -1.85 3.69
CA GLY A 36 -8.80 -1.60 5.06
C GLY A 36 -7.50 -0.82 5.23
N TRP A 37 -6.68 -0.70 4.18
CA TRP A 37 -5.29 -0.22 4.29
C TRP A 37 -5.10 1.26 3.95
N THR A 38 -6.19 2.01 3.75
CA THR A 38 -6.11 3.43 3.40
C THR A 38 -5.36 4.26 4.44
N HIS A 39 -5.46 3.91 5.72
CA HIS A 39 -4.82 4.66 6.79
C HIS A 39 -3.30 4.48 6.78
N GLU A 40 -2.83 3.23 6.71
CA GLU A 40 -1.42 2.85 6.69
C GLU A 40 -0.74 3.39 5.42
N ASN A 41 -1.38 3.23 4.25
CA ASN A 41 -0.88 3.80 2.99
C ASN A 41 -0.67 5.32 3.13
N ARG A 42 -1.65 6.01 3.72
CA ARG A 42 -1.57 7.47 3.93
C ARG A 42 -0.45 7.84 4.90
N GLN A 43 -0.25 7.08 5.97
CA GLN A 43 0.86 7.34 6.91
C GLN A 43 2.23 7.23 6.21
N THR A 44 2.43 6.23 5.36
CA THR A 44 3.68 6.11 4.58
C THR A 44 3.85 7.29 3.64
N LEU A 45 2.81 7.68 2.89
CA LEU A 45 2.86 8.82 1.97
C LEU A 45 3.18 10.13 2.71
N ASP A 46 2.49 10.40 3.82
CA ASP A 46 2.66 11.62 4.61
C ASP A 46 4.08 11.66 5.22
N THR A 47 4.57 10.53 5.75
CA THR A 47 5.94 10.42 6.28
C THR A 47 6.98 10.64 5.19
N PHE A 48 6.84 10.01 4.03
CA PHE A 48 7.73 10.22 2.90
C PHE A 48 7.74 11.70 2.46
N CYS A 49 6.57 12.30 2.29
CA CYS A 49 6.44 13.71 1.92
C CYS A 49 7.13 14.64 2.94
N GLU A 50 6.96 14.38 4.23
CA GLU A 50 7.61 15.16 5.29
C GLU A 50 9.15 15.01 5.24
N ARG A 51 9.66 13.78 5.17
CA ARG A 51 11.10 13.51 5.23
C ARG A 51 11.85 14.05 4.01
N PHE A 52 11.31 13.85 2.81
CA PHE A 52 11.98 14.22 1.57
C PHE A 52 11.62 15.65 1.10
N GLY A 53 10.78 16.37 1.83
CA GLY A 53 10.37 17.72 1.48
C GLY A 53 9.48 17.78 0.24
N ILE A 54 8.62 16.77 0.06
CA ILE A 54 7.69 16.67 -1.06
C ILE A 54 6.29 17.08 -0.63
N VAL A 55 5.53 17.65 -1.58
CA VAL A 55 4.11 17.94 -1.41
C VAL A 55 3.33 17.18 -2.47
N CYS A 56 2.72 16.06 -2.07
CA CYS A 56 1.78 15.33 -2.91
C CYS A 56 0.35 15.86 -2.72
N ARG A 57 -0.38 16.10 -3.81
CA ARG A 57 -1.72 16.69 -3.84
C ARG A 57 -2.58 16.04 -4.92
N ASN A 58 -3.88 16.29 -4.85
CA ASN A 58 -4.87 15.83 -5.83
C ASN A 58 -4.74 14.34 -6.15
N TRP A 59 -4.24 13.57 -5.18
CA TRP A 59 -3.96 12.18 -5.38
C TRP A 59 -5.20 11.34 -5.12
N ARG A 60 -5.31 10.26 -5.89
CA ARG A 60 -6.34 9.23 -5.74
C ARG A 60 -5.80 7.94 -6.34
N TYR A 61 -6.27 6.83 -5.80
CA TYR A 61 -6.10 5.52 -6.38
C TYR A 61 -7.37 4.70 -6.13
N ASP A 62 -7.65 3.82 -7.06
CA ASP A 62 -8.64 2.75 -6.96
C ASP A 62 -8.01 1.46 -7.53
N ALA A 63 -8.78 0.39 -7.63
CA ALA A 63 -8.31 -0.90 -8.17
C ALA A 63 -7.94 -0.85 -9.67
N CYS A 64 -8.34 0.18 -10.41
CA CYS A 64 -8.11 0.28 -11.84
C CYS A 64 -7.01 1.31 -12.17
N ASN A 65 -6.97 2.42 -11.45
CA ASN A 65 -6.13 3.55 -11.81
C ASN A 65 -5.64 4.34 -10.59
N TYR A 66 -4.60 5.15 -10.82
CA TYR A 66 -4.14 6.15 -9.87
C TYR A 66 -3.76 7.44 -10.59
N SER A 67 -3.81 8.55 -9.87
CA SER A 67 -3.33 9.85 -10.33
C SER A 67 -2.87 10.67 -9.15
N TYR A 68 -1.84 11.48 -9.33
CA TYR A 68 -1.34 12.39 -8.31
C TYR A 68 -0.67 13.60 -8.96
N ASP A 69 -0.66 14.71 -8.24
CA ASP A 69 0.20 15.85 -8.52
C ASP A 69 1.25 15.93 -7.40
N TYR A 70 2.46 16.37 -7.72
CA TYR A 70 3.46 16.65 -6.69
C TYR A 70 4.29 17.88 -7.02
N ARG A 71 4.95 18.40 -5.99
CA ARG A 71 6.01 19.40 -6.12
C ARG A 71 7.05 19.21 -5.02
N SER A 72 8.31 19.48 -5.33
CA SER A 72 9.37 19.60 -4.35
C SER A 72 9.28 20.91 -3.56
N ARG A 73 9.71 20.90 -2.29
CA ARG A 73 9.99 22.09 -1.47
C ARG A 73 11.48 22.38 -1.38
N GLN A 74 12.32 21.56 -2.01
CA GLN A 74 13.74 21.76 -2.00
C GLN A 74 14.12 22.97 -2.86
N GLU A 75 15.34 23.46 -2.69
CA GLU A 75 15.90 24.46 -3.59
C GLU A 75 16.20 23.83 -4.96
N ASP A 76 16.11 24.60 -6.05
CA ASP A 76 16.40 24.12 -7.41
C ASP A 76 17.78 23.43 -7.53
N CYS A 77 18.74 23.86 -6.71
CA CYS A 77 20.08 23.28 -6.68
C CYS A 77 20.11 21.84 -6.10
N ILE A 78 19.16 21.50 -5.22
CA ILE A 78 18.95 20.17 -4.67
C ILE A 78 18.13 19.33 -5.65
N ASP A 79 17.03 19.88 -6.19
CA ASP A 79 16.18 19.18 -7.16
C ASP A 79 16.96 18.72 -8.40
N GLY A 80 17.96 19.51 -8.82
CA GLY A 80 18.86 19.19 -9.92
C GLY A 80 20.06 18.30 -9.56
N LEU A 81 20.22 17.84 -8.31
CA LEU A 81 21.31 16.91 -7.97
C LEU A 81 21.13 15.58 -8.70
N SER A 82 22.22 15.08 -9.28
CA SER A 82 22.27 13.81 -10.01
C SER A 82 23.46 12.95 -9.59
N GLY A 83 23.45 11.69 -10.03
CA GLY A 83 24.58 10.76 -9.92
C GLY A 83 25.16 10.67 -8.51
N TRP A 84 26.49 10.68 -8.40
CA TRP A 84 27.17 10.54 -7.10
C TRP A 84 26.92 11.71 -6.13
N ARG A 85 26.59 12.90 -6.64
CA ARG A 85 26.27 14.05 -5.78
C ARG A 85 24.92 13.84 -5.10
N LEU A 86 23.94 13.30 -5.82
CA LEU A 86 22.65 12.91 -5.25
C LEU A 86 22.82 11.79 -4.23
N VAL A 87 23.65 10.77 -4.52
CA VAL A 87 23.98 9.72 -3.54
C VAL A 87 24.52 10.31 -2.25
N ALA A 88 25.51 11.21 -2.35
CA ALA A 88 26.10 11.86 -1.18
C ALA A 88 25.06 12.66 -0.39
N TYR A 89 24.16 13.37 -1.09
CA TYR A 89 23.07 14.11 -0.45
C TYR A 89 22.11 13.18 0.31
N LEU A 90 21.64 12.10 -0.33
CA LEU A 90 20.74 11.13 0.29
C LEU A 90 21.38 10.45 1.50
N MET A 91 22.64 10.04 1.39
CA MET A 91 23.38 9.39 2.49
C MET A 91 23.62 10.34 3.67
N ASN A 92 23.86 11.62 3.42
CA ASN A 92 24.14 12.57 4.49
C ASN A 92 22.87 13.07 5.19
N ASN A 93 21.76 13.19 4.48
CA ASN A 93 20.53 13.80 5.01
C ASN A 93 19.45 12.78 5.37
N HIS A 94 19.37 11.65 4.66
CA HIS A 94 18.28 10.69 4.76
C HIS A 94 18.72 9.30 5.24
N TRP A 95 19.93 9.15 5.79
CA TRP A 95 20.41 7.86 6.31
C TRP A 95 19.42 7.21 7.29
N ASN A 96 18.87 8.00 8.22
CA ASN A 96 17.93 7.49 9.22
C ASN A 96 16.53 7.21 8.67
N ASP A 97 16.20 7.77 7.50
CA ASP A 97 14.91 7.53 6.82
C ASP A 97 14.99 6.29 5.92
N LEU A 98 16.21 5.91 5.48
CA LEU A 98 16.48 4.78 4.60
C LEU A 98 16.93 3.52 5.35
N TYR A 99 17.44 3.65 6.58
CA TYR A 99 18.03 2.54 7.30
C TYR A 99 17.59 2.48 8.76
N THR A 100 16.99 1.35 9.13
CA THR A 100 16.60 1.05 10.51
C THR A 100 17.73 0.32 11.23
N PRO A 101 18.26 0.86 12.34
CA PRO A 101 19.31 0.17 13.09
C PRO A 101 18.77 -1.07 13.80
N LYS A 102 19.51 -2.19 13.73
CA LYS A 102 19.16 -3.42 14.46
C LYS A 102 19.06 -3.17 15.96
N PHE A 103 17.95 -3.57 16.58
CA PHE A 103 17.74 -3.44 18.02
C PHE A 103 18.16 -4.71 18.76
N TYR A 104 18.93 -4.55 19.83
CA TYR A 104 19.35 -5.63 20.72
C TYR A 104 18.73 -5.43 22.10
N TRP A 105 18.02 -6.45 22.59
CA TRP A 105 17.43 -6.49 23.92
C TRP A 105 18.01 -7.66 24.72
N ASN A 106 18.34 -7.43 25.99
CA ASN A 106 18.89 -8.47 26.88
C ASN A 106 17.99 -8.78 28.08
N GLY A 107 16.71 -8.36 28.07
CA GLY A 107 15.79 -8.50 29.19
C GLY A 107 15.78 -7.31 30.17
N ARG A 108 16.78 -6.41 30.12
CA ARG A 108 16.87 -5.25 31.03
C ARG A 108 17.14 -3.92 30.33
N LYS A 109 17.98 -3.92 29.29
CA LYS A 109 18.37 -2.73 28.53
C LYS A 109 18.34 -3.01 27.04
N GLY A 110 17.91 -2.00 26.28
CA GLY A 110 17.90 -2.00 24.83
C GLY A 110 19.05 -1.18 24.28
N ARG A 111 19.57 -1.59 23.12
CA ARG A 111 20.59 -0.86 22.36
C ARG A 111 20.27 -0.93 20.87
N LYS A 112 20.28 0.21 20.19
CA LYS A 112 20.32 0.27 18.72
C LYS A 112 21.76 0.06 18.23
N SER A 113 21.92 -0.73 17.19
CA SER A 113 23.17 -0.90 16.47
C SER A 113 23.61 0.42 15.84
N ARG A 114 24.92 0.59 15.62
CA ARG A 114 25.47 1.70 14.83
C ARG A 114 26.07 1.25 13.49
N ILE A 115 26.06 -0.06 13.24
CA ILE A 115 26.76 -0.69 12.11
C ILE A 115 25.80 -1.61 11.36
N PHE A 116 25.16 -2.54 12.08
CA PHE A 116 24.11 -3.38 11.52
C PHE A 116 22.80 -2.60 11.37
N VAL A 117 22.43 -2.32 10.14
CA VAL A 117 21.17 -1.68 9.73
C VAL A 117 20.40 -2.61 8.79
N ASP A 118 19.11 -2.33 8.65
CA ASP A 118 18.19 -3.02 7.74
C ASP A 118 17.39 -1.98 6.94
N THR A 119 16.84 -2.39 5.80
CA THR A 119 16.01 -1.55 4.92
C THR A 119 14.52 -1.92 5.01
N CYS A 120 14.14 -2.82 5.93
CA CYS A 120 12.77 -3.25 6.10
C CYS A 120 11.93 -2.14 6.72
N CYS A 121 11.02 -1.59 5.92
CA CYS A 121 9.95 -0.65 6.30
C CYS A 121 10.41 0.49 7.24
N PRO A 122 11.39 1.32 6.83
CA PRO A 122 12.05 2.26 7.73
C PRO A 122 11.23 3.51 8.06
N LEU A 123 10.14 3.81 7.33
CA LEU A 123 9.36 5.02 7.57
C LEU A 123 8.30 4.79 8.66
N THR A 124 7.51 3.74 8.50
CA THR A 124 6.32 3.46 9.32
C THR A 124 6.33 2.04 9.91
N GLY A 125 7.16 1.15 9.38
CA GLY A 125 7.12 -0.28 9.70
C GLY A 125 6.12 -1.06 8.85
N TYR A 126 5.45 -0.41 7.89
CA TYR A 126 4.50 -1.04 6.97
C TYR A 126 5.13 -1.36 5.61
N TYR A 127 4.70 -2.46 4.99
CA TYR A 127 5.38 -3.03 3.81
C TYR A 127 5.44 -2.07 2.61
N ILE A 128 4.47 -1.15 2.49
CA ILE A 128 4.39 -0.18 1.38
C ILE A 128 5.57 0.80 1.38
N ASP A 129 6.24 0.97 2.53
CA ASP A 129 7.51 1.70 2.64
C ASP A 129 8.57 1.17 1.67
N ASN A 130 8.59 -0.14 1.45
CA ASN A 130 9.55 -0.77 0.55
C ASN A 130 9.30 -0.37 -0.92
N TYR A 131 8.03 -0.11 -1.28
CA TYR A 131 7.67 0.32 -2.63
C TYR A 131 8.00 1.80 -2.85
N ILE A 132 7.68 2.66 -1.89
CA ILE A 132 7.96 4.10 -2.02
C ILE A 132 9.47 4.38 -1.98
N LEU A 133 10.26 3.62 -1.21
CA LEU A 133 11.71 3.79 -1.12
C LEU A 133 12.49 2.93 -2.14
N GLY A 134 11.83 1.98 -2.80
CA GLY A 134 12.43 1.06 -3.77
C GLY A 134 13.30 1.78 -4.82
N PRO A 135 12.77 2.82 -5.50
CA PRO A 135 13.53 3.58 -6.49
C PRO A 135 14.80 4.23 -5.92
N ILE A 136 14.78 4.71 -4.66
CA ILE A 136 15.97 5.23 -4.00
C ILE A 136 17.02 4.13 -3.83
N TYR A 137 16.63 2.95 -3.34
CA TYR A 137 17.59 1.85 -3.17
C TYR A 137 18.19 1.38 -4.48
N ASP A 138 17.39 1.32 -5.55
CA ASP A 138 17.87 0.92 -6.87
C ASP A 138 18.81 1.98 -7.47
N PHE A 139 18.49 3.27 -7.31
CA PHE A 139 19.40 4.36 -7.63
C PHE A 139 20.72 4.28 -6.86
N LEU A 140 20.67 4.00 -5.55
CA LEU A 140 21.88 3.91 -4.71
C LEU A 140 22.80 2.74 -5.10
N LYS A 141 22.25 1.64 -5.63
CA LYS A 141 23.05 0.52 -6.16
C LYS A 141 23.76 0.87 -7.46
N SER A 142 23.12 1.65 -8.32
CA SER A 142 23.65 2.02 -9.64
C SER A 142 23.32 3.48 -9.99
N PRO A 143 24.04 4.46 -9.41
CA PRO A 143 23.76 5.88 -9.60
C PRO A 143 23.92 6.30 -11.06
N SER A 144 23.00 7.13 -11.55
CA SER A 144 22.99 7.64 -12.92
C SER A 144 22.97 9.16 -12.93
N GLU A 145 23.69 9.78 -13.87
CA GLU A 145 23.65 11.24 -14.07
C GLU A 145 22.34 11.72 -14.71
N ASN A 146 21.55 10.81 -15.28
CA ASN A 146 20.26 11.14 -15.90
C ASN A 146 19.10 11.17 -14.89
N VAL A 147 19.32 10.73 -13.66
CA VAL A 147 18.33 10.74 -12.59
C VAL A 147 18.64 11.92 -11.68
N THR A 148 17.70 12.85 -11.59
CA THR A 148 17.75 13.98 -10.66
C THR A 148 16.95 13.65 -9.39
N PHE A 149 17.15 14.43 -8.31
CA PHE A 149 16.35 14.30 -7.10
C PHE A 149 14.85 14.38 -7.42
N ASP A 150 14.42 15.37 -8.19
CA ASP A 150 13.00 15.54 -8.58
C ASP A 150 12.45 14.30 -9.32
N SER A 151 13.15 13.81 -10.34
CA SER A 151 12.72 12.63 -11.08
C SER A 151 12.68 11.36 -10.21
N LEU A 152 13.60 11.24 -9.25
CA LEU A 152 13.65 10.13 -8.32
C LEU A 152 12.47 10.16 -7.34
N MET A 153 12.10 11.34 -6.84
CA MET A 153 10.91 11.51 -5.98
C MET A 153 9.63 11.20 -6.74
N ASN A 154 9.54 11.57 -8.03
CA ASN A 154 8.42 11.16 -8.88
C ASN A 154 8.33 9.64 -9.01
N GLU A 155 9.45 8.96 -9.25
CA GLU A 155 9.50 7.51 -9.38
C GLU A 155 9.10 6.81 -8.08
N CYS A 156 9.48 7.36 -6.92
CA CYS A 156 9.04 6.91 -5.61
C CYS A 156 7.52 6.99 -5.46
N LEU A 157 6.92 8.14 -5.79
CA LEU A 157 5.46 8.33 -5.75
C LEU A 157 4.74 7.41 -6.74
N ASP A 158 5.25 7.27 -7.96
CA ASP A 158 4.68 6.35 -8.96
C ASP A 158 4.68 4.91 -8.46
N SER A 159 5.81 4.44 -7.92
CA SER A 159 5.95 3.11 -7.35
C SER A 159 4.96 2.88 -6.20
N PHE A 160 4.81 3.88 -5.32
CA PHE A 160 3.85 3.83 -4.21
C PHE A 160 2.40 3.73 -4.69
N PHE A 161 1.96 4.62 -5.60
CA PHE A 161 0.57 4.62 -6.06
C PHE A 161 0.24 3.41 -6.92
N ARG A 162 1.20 2.91 -7.71
CA ARG A 162 1.08 1.64 -8.41
C ARG A 162 0.87 0.50 -7.43
N ALA A 163 1.71 0.39 -6.39
CA ALA A 163 1.57 -0.64 -5.38
C ALA A 163 0.23 -0.57 -4.64
N CYS A 164 -0.26 0.63 -4.31
CA CYS A 164 -1.59 0.80 -3.70
C CYS A 164 -2.74 0.34 -4.62
N ARG A 165 -2.64 0.64 -5.93
CA ARG A 165 -3.62 0.18 -6.92
C ARG A 165 -3.61 -1.33 -7.08
N ASP A 166 -2.41 -1.91 -7.24
CA ASP A 166 -2.24 -3.35 -7.45
C ASP A 166 -2.70 -4.16 -6.20
N ASP A 167 -2.43 -3.65 -5.00
CA ASP A 167 -2.94 -4.23 -3.74
C ASP A 167 -4.47 -4.15 -3.68
N MET A 168 -5.06 -2.99 -3.97
CA MET A 168 -6.52 -2.83 -3.99
C MET A 168 -7.18 -3.75 -5.04
N GLU A 169 -6.61 -3.85 -6.24
CA GLU A 169 -7.07 -4.75 -7.30
C GLU A 169 -7.08 -6.21 -6.82
N SER A 170 -6.01 -6.65 -6.14
CA SER A 170 -5.92 -8.03 -5.63
C SER A 170 -7.02 -8.36 -4.63
N THR A 171 -7.41 -7.39 -3.79
CA THR A 171 -8.50 -7.54 -2.82
C THR A 171 -9.90 -7.48 -3.44
N GLN A 172 -10.02 -7.13 -4.73
CA GLN A 172 -11.32 -7.08 -5.40
C GLN A 172 -11.58 -8.31 -6.27
N THR A 173 -10.70 -9.32 -6.28
CA THR A 173 -10.88 -10.52 -7.10
C THR A 173 -12.00 -11.44 -6.60
N LEU A 174 -12.57 -12.25 -7.51
CA LEU A 174 -13.55 -13.29 -7.15
C LEU A 174 -12.97 -14.33 -6.18
N GLU A 175 -11.67 -14.61 -6.31
CA GLU A 175 -10.92 -15.50 -5.42
C GLU A 175 -10.89 -14.92 -4.00
N HIS A 176 -10.50 -13.64 -3.86
CA HIS A 176 -10.50 -12.96 -2.57
C HIS A 176 -11.90 -12.90 -1.93
N PHE A 177 -12.92 -12.56 -2.71
CA PHE A 177 -14.31 -12.58 -2.24
C PHE A 177 -14.73 -13.97 -1.73
N THR A 178 -14.32 -15.03 -2.42
CA THR A 178 -14.61 -16.41 -2.00
C THR A 178 -13.93 -16.74 -0.68
N GLU A 179 -12.69 -16.31 -0.49
CA GLU A 179 -11.96 -16.47 0.78
C GLU A 179 -12.62 -15.69 1.92
N GLU A 180 -12.94 -14.41 1.70
CA GLU A 180 -13.64 -13.56 2.67
C GLU A 180 -15.00 -14.15 3.05
N SER A 181 -15.79 -14.58 2.06
CA SER A 181 -17.09 -15.17 2.30
C SER A 181 -17.01 -16.44 3.14
N ASN A 182 -15.98 -17.27 2.92
CA ASN A 182 -15.77 -18.48 3.72
C ASN A 182 -15.25 -18.15 5.12
N ALA A 183 -14.35 -17.17 5.26
CA ALA A 183 -13.79 -16.76 6.53
C ALA A 183 -14.84 -16.12 7.47
N ASN A 184 -15.86 -15.49 6.90
CA ASN A 184 -16.96 -14.87 7.64
C ASN A 184 -18.22 -15.74 7.75
N ASP A 185 -18.18 -16.99 7.28
CA ASP A 185 -19.33 -17.93 7.29
C ASP A 185 -20.61 -17.32 6.68
N TRP A 186 -20.46 -16.56 5.58
CA TRP A 186 -21.59 -15.95 4.87
C TRP A 186 -22.46 -16.99 4.19
N GLU A 187 -23.77 -16.83 4.34
CA GLU A 187 -24.79 -17.72 3.80
C GLU A 187 -25.63 -17.00 2.75
N TYR A 188 -25.94 -17.70 1.66
CA TYR A 188 -26.64 -17.15 0.52
C TYR A 188 -27.91 -17.93 0.21
N LEU A 189 -28.88 -17.23 -0.38
CA LEU A 189 -29.98 -17.87 -1.09
C LEU A 189 -29.49 -18.44 -2.43
N SER A 190 -30.26 -19.36 -3.02
CA SER A 190 -29.91 -20.01 -4.29
C SER A 190 -29.68 -19.03 -5.46
N ASP A 191 -30.17 -17.79 -5.35
CA ASP A 191 -30.03 -16.73 -6.35
C ASP A 191 -28.81 -15.81 -6.11
N GLY A 192 -27.95 -16.14 -5.14
CA GLY A 192 -26.73 -15.39 -4.80
C GLY A 192 -26.94 -14.23 -3.82
N LYS A 193 -28.16 -14.00 -3.33
CA LYS A 193 -28.42 -12.95 -2.35
C LYS A 193 -27.88 -13.34 -0.97
N LEU A 194 -27.04 -12.50 -0.38
CA LEU A 194 -26.57 -12.65 1.00
C LEU A 194 -27.74 -12.65 1.99
N PHE A 195 -27.73 -13.61 2.92
CA PHE A 195 -28.79 -13.79 3.92
C PHE A 195 -28.44 -13.19 5.28
N ASN A 196 -27.19 -13.33 5.74
CA ASN A 196 -26.71 -12.93 7.07
C ASN A 196 -25.64 -11.83 7.03
#